data_AF-A0A946VT32-F1
#
_entry.id   AF-A0A946VT32-F1
#
_cell.length_a   1.000
_cell.length_b   1.000
_cell.length_c   1.000
_cell.angle_alpha   90.00
_cell.angle_beta   90.00
_cell.angle_gamma   90.00
#
_symmetry.space_group_name_H-M   'P 1'
#
loop_
_entity.id
_entity.type
_entity.pdbx_description
1 polymer ?
#
loop_
_entity_poly.entity_id
_entity_poly.type
_entity_poly.pdbx_seq_one_letter_code
_entity_poly.pdbx_strand_id
1 'polypeptide(L)'
;AGTIVNYLRAYFVLYDWIAGQERVDTARKITPYIDHFEKSYIKLVIDPGYAPSVEALIDDYIEHNPTRNRSLDMLPLFAHLDEPRVRAAIDDDRIKARPTFHYRLPNCDIDSPDWNIDLPWSLWLEVEKLACDKARLGEYCQLFAQALERLTHNLDGQWPAKVGKLIDEE
;
A
#
# COMPACT_ATOMS: atom_id res chain seq x y z
N ALA A 1 -15.07 -0.81 7.49
CA ALA A 1 -14.02 0.02 6.87
C ALA A 1 -12.73 0.06 7.69
N GLY A 2 -12.78 0.32 9.01
CA GLY A 2 -11.57 0.55 9.84
C GLY A 2 -10.42 -0.45 9.67
N THR A 3 -10.69 -1.76 9.59
CA THR A 3 -9.65 -2.75 9.30
C THR A 3 -8.97 -2.51 7.95
N ILE A 4 -9.73 -2.29 6.88
CA ILE A 4 -9.16 -2.03 5.54
C ILE A 4 -8.32 -0.75 5.54
N VAL A 5 -8.81 0.30 6.22
CA VAL A 5 -8.07 1.56 6.39
C VAL A 5 -6.74 1.32 7.10
N ASN A 6 -6.71 0.50 8.15
CA ASN A 6 -5.47 0.19 8.85
C ASN A 6 -4.45 -0.52 7.96
N TYR A 7 -4.88 -1.46 7.13
CA TYR A 7 -4.00 -2.13 6.18
C TYR A 7 -3.47 -1.18 5.11
N LEU A 8 -4.31 -0.28 4.57
CA LEU A 8 -3.86 0.75 3.62
C LEU A 8 -2.85 1.70 4.27
N ARG A 9 -3.13 2.18 5.50
CA ARG A 9 -2.21 3.04 6.26
C ARG A 9 -0.87 2.35 6.50
N ALA A 10 -0.89 1.12 6.99
CA ALA A 10 0.31 0.33 7.25
C ALA A 10 1.12 0.16 5.95
N TYR A 11 0.45 -0.20 4.85
CA TYR A 11 1.10 -0.36 3.56
C TYR A 11 1.74 0.95 3.05
N PHE A 12 1.05 2.09 3.15
CA PHE A 12 1.61 3.38 2.71
C PHE A 12 2.81 3.80 3.53
N VAL A 13 2.72 3.66 4.85
CA VAL A 13 3.81 3.97 5.80
C VAL A 13 5.04 3.12 5.50
N LEU A 14 4.87 1.83 5.21
CA LEU A 14 5.97 0.89 5.00
C LEU A 14 6.47 0.82 3.55
N TYR A 15 5.76 1.40 2.59
CA TYR A 15 6.02 1.21 1.15
C TYR A 15 7.47 1.46 0.74
N ASP A 16 8.06 2.60 1.09
CA ASP A 16 9.43 2.93 0.68
C ASP A 16 10.46 1.95 1.27
N TRP A 17 10.23 1.49 2.50
CA TRP A 17 11.08 0.49 3.15
C TRP A 17 10.96 -0.85 2.44
N ILE A 18 9.73 -1.32 2.19
CA ILE A 18 9.46 -2.58 1.45
C ILE A 18 10.10 -2.53 0.05
N ALA A 19 9.90 -1.43 -0.69
CA ALA A 19 10.45 -1.25 -2.03
C ALA A 19 11.99 -1.30 -2.03
N GLY A 20 12.62 -0.74 -0.99
CA GLY A 20 14.06 -0.83 -0.77
C GLY A 20 14.56 -2.26 -0.49
N GLN A 21 13.84 -3.02 0.35
CA GLN A 21 14.19 -4.42 0.66
C GLN A 21 14.06 -5.35 -0.56
N GLU A 22 13.00 -5.17 -1.34
CA GLU A 22 12.74 -5.90 -2.59
C GLU A 22 13.69 -5.50 -3.74
N ARG A 23 14.56 -4.51 -3.54
CA ARG A 23 15.47 -3.93 -4.55
C ARG A 23 14.74 -3.57 -5.85
N VAL A 24 13.49 -3.13 -5.73
CA VAL A 24 12.59 -2.82 -6.87
C VAL A 24 13.20 -1.76 -7.80
N ASP A 25 14.06 -0.91 -7.24
CA ASP A 25 14.66 0.27 -7.87
C ASP A 25 15.51 0.03 -9.13
N THR A 26 16.05 -1.19 -9.35
CA THR A 26 16.96 -1.41 -10.48
C THR A 26 16.25 -1.99 -11.71
N ALA A 27 15.18 -2.77 -11.53
CA ALA A 27 14.46 -3.44 -12.61
C ALA A 27 13.22 -2.67 -13.10
N ARG A 28 12.56 -1.86 -12.26
CA ARG A 28 11.30 -1.19 -12.60
C ARG A 28 11.40 0.24 -13.10
N LYS A 29 12.57 0.88 -13.01
CA LYS A 29 12.81 2.18 -13.67
C LYS A 29 12.65 2.13 -15.19
N ILE A 30 12.51 0.92 -15.76
CA ILE A 30 12.42 0.66 -17.20
C ILE A 30 11.03 0.13 -17.61
N THR A 31 10.16 -0.29 -16.67
CA THR A 31 8.84 -0.88 -17.01
C THR A 31 7.66 -0.05 -16.46
N PRO A 32 6.65 0.28 -17.28
CA PRO A 32 5.51 1.13 -16.90
C PRO A 32 4.46 0.40 -16.04
N TYR A 33 4.83 -0.71 -15.39
CA TYR A 33 3.90 -1.62 -14.75
C TYR A 33 4.05 -1.53 -13.24
N ILE A 34 2.94 -1.22 -12.56
CA ILE A 34 2.75 -1.08 -11.10
C ILE A 34 3.15 0.31 -10.56
N ASP A 35 2.19 1.24 -10.58
CA ASP A 35 2.36 2.56 -9.95
C ASP A 35 2.10 2.49 -8.43
N HIS A 36 2.78 3.34 -7.66
CA HIS A 36 2.35 3.61 -6.29
C HIS A 36 1.16 4.58 -6.26
N PHE A 37 0.65 4.88 -5.08
CA PHE A 37 -0.46 5.80 -4.88
C PHE A 37 -0.02 7.26 -4.95
N GLU A 38 -0.91 8.12 -5.44
CA GLU A 38 -0.70 9.57 -5.43
C GLU A 38 -0.63 10.10 -4.00
N LYS A 39 0.23 11.10 -3.79
CA LYS A 39 0.48 11.68 -2.45
C LYS A 39 -0.78 12.24 -1.81
N SER A 40 -1.73 12.75 -2.59
CA SER A 40 -3.02 13.26 -2.08
C SER A 40 -3.87 12.16 -1.44
N TYR A 41 -3.94 10.98 -2.07
CA TYR A 41 -4.69 9.85 -1.54
C TYR A 41 -4.02 9.27 -0.29
N ILE A 42 -2.69 9.15 -0.32
CA ILE A 42 -1.91 8.73 0.86
C ILE A 42 -2.23 9.64 2.03
N LYS A 43 -2.16 10.97 1.84
CA LYS A 43 -2.46 11.97 2.88
C LYS A 43 -3.88 11.86 3.42
N LEU A 44 -4.87 11.66 2.54
CA LEU A 44 -6.26 11.45 2.95
C LEU A 44 -6.37 10.25 3.91
N VAL A 45 -5.80 9.11 3.52
CA VAL A 45 -5.97 7.85 4.26
C VAL A 45 -5.19 7.84 5.58
N ILE A 46 -3.98 8.41 5.62
CA ILE A 46 -3.16 8.45 6.86
C ILE A 46 -3.65 9.48 7.87
N ASP A 47 -4.55 10.40 7.50
CA ASP A 47 -5.14 11.36 8.42
C ASP A 47 -5.84 10.62 9.59
N PRO A 48 -5.54 10.95 10.86
CA PRO A 48 -6.14 10.27 12.02
C PRO A 48 -7.67 10.39 12.10
N GLY A 49 -8.24 11.46 11.54
CA GLY A 49 -9.67 11.72 11.47
C GLY A 49 -10.37 11.00 10.31
N TYR A 50 -9.63 10.42 9.37
CA TYR A 50 -10.21 9.64 8.28
C TYR A 50 -10.79 8.31 8.79
N ALA A 51 -12.11 8.29 8.96
CA ALA A 51 -12.88 7.14 9.45
C ALA A 51 -14.13 6.91 8.57
N PRO A 52 -13.94 6.59 7.28
CA PRO A 52 -15.05 6.46 6.33
C PRO A 52 -15.93 5.25 6.62
N SER A 53 -17.14 5.24 6.05
CA SER A 53 -17.89 3.99 5.84
C SER A 53 -17.19 3.11 4.79
N VAL A 54 -17.70 1.89 4.54
CA VAL A 54 -17.12 1.05 3.47
C VAL A 54 -17.39 1.68 2.10
N GLU A 55 -18.58 2.21 1.90
CA GLU A 55 -19.02 2.88 0.68
C GLU A 55 -18.15 4.10 0.38
N ALA A 56 -17.96 4.98 1.37
CA ALA A 56 -17.10 6.16 1.21
C ALA A 56 -15.64 5.77 0.92
N LEU A 57 -15.11 4.74 1.59
CA LEU A 57 -13.76 4.24 1.30
C LEU A 57 -13.61 3.73 -0.14
N ILE A 58 -14.64 3.07 -0.68
CA ILE A 58 -14.67 2.60 -2.07
C ILE A 58 -14.71 3.78 -3.02
N ASP A 59 -15.59 4.75 -2.78
CA ASP A 59 -15.73 5.96 -3.60
C ASP A 59 -14.41 6.75 -3.62
N ASP A 60 -13.81 7.01 -2.45
CA ASP A 60 -12.53 7.70 -2.31
C ASP A 60 -11.39 6.94 -3.01
N TYR A 61 -11.36 5.60 -2.91
CA TYR A 61 -10.35 4.81 -3.62
C TYR A 61 -10.53 4.93 -5.14
N ILE A 62 -11.76 4.82 -5.66
CA ILE A 62 -12.04 4.87 -7.09
C ILE A 62 -11.75 6.28 -7.65
N GLU A 63 -12.11 7.34 -6.94
CA GLU A 63 -11.83 8.72 -7.33
C GLU A 63 -10.32 8.94 -7.52
N HIS A 64 -9.52 8.47 -6.57
CA HIS A 64 -8.07 8.63 -6.62
C HIS A 64 -7.34 7.56 -7.45
N ASN A 65 -7.93 6.38 -7.63
CA ASN A 65 -7.30 5.21 -8.23
C ASN A 65 -8.27 4.43 -9.14
N PRO A 66 -8.74 5.02 -10.26
CA PRO A 66 -9.68 4.36 -11.19
C PRO A 66 -8.96 3.35 -12.10
N THR A 67 -8.06 2.54 -11.54
CA THR A 67 -7.22 1.59 -12.27
C THR A 67 -6.78 0.45 -11.37
N ARG A 68 -6.62 -0.75 -11.94
CA ARG A 68 -5.96 -1.85 -11.23
C ARG A 68 -4.45 -1.63 -11.09
N ASN A 69 -3.84 -0.70 -11.84
CA ASN A 69 -2.38 -0.49 -11.87
C ASN A 69 -1.86 0.20 -10.60
N ARG A 70 -1.94 -0.51 -9.48
CA ARG A 70 -1.42 -0.08 -8.18
C ARG A 70 -0.58 -1.17 -7.54
N SER A 71 0.41 -0.78 -6.74
CA SER A 71 1.27 -1.68 -5.96
C SER A 71 0.48 -2.51 -4.93
N LEU A 72 -0.69 -2.00 -4.53
CA LEU A 72 -1.73 -2.73 -3.82
C LEU A 72 -3.09 -2.47 -4.50
N ASP A 73 -3.56 -3.42 -5.30
CA ASP A 73 -4.84 -3.31 -6.00
C ASP A 73 -5.98 -3.73 -5.07
N MET A 74 -6.88 -2.78 -4.78
CA MET A 74 -8.01 -3.00 -3.85
C MET A 74 -9.32 -3.29 -4.57
N LEU A 75 -9.37 -3.13 -5.89
CA LEU A 75 -10.59 -3.30 -6.67
C LEU A 75 -11.19 -4.72 -6.54
N PRO A 76 -10.40 -5.82 -6.44
CA PRO A 76 -10.95 -7.14 -6.14
C PRO A 76 -11.71 -7.23 -4.81
N LEU A 77 -11.17 -6.62 -3.74
CA LEU A 77 -11.80 -6.57 -2.43
C LEU A 77 -13.04 -5.68 -2.47
N PHE A 78 -12.94 -4.49 -3.06
CA PHE A 78 -14.07 -3.57 -3.14
C PHE A 78 -15.20 -4.11 -4.00
N ALA A 79 -14.91 -4.81 -5.10
CA ALA A 79 -15.93 -5.52 -5.86
C ALA A 79 -16.55 -6.69 -5.09
N HIS A 80 -15.80 -7.33 -4.18
CA HIS A 80 -16.39 -8.34 -3.29
C HIS A 80 -17.35 -7.74 -2.24
N LEU A 81 -17.12 -6.50 -1.83
CA LEU A 81 -17.95 -5.80 -0.85
C LEU A 81 -19.17 -5.12 -1.49
N ASP A 82 -18.99 -4.48 -2.65
CA ASP A 82 -20.04 -3.75 -3.39
C ASP A 82 -19.71 -3.73 -4.89
N GLU A 83 -19.98 -4.86 -5.57
CA GLU A 83 -19.74 -4.98 -7.01
C GLU A 83 -20.48 -3.93 -7.84
N PRO A 84 -21.79 -3.64 -7.62
CA PRO A 84 -22.50 -2.63 -8.40
C PRO A 84 -21.82 -1.25 -8.36
N ARG A 85 -21.33 -0.81 -7.20
CA ARG A 85 -20.61 0.46 -7.05
C ARG A 85 -19.32 0.50 -7.85
N VAL A 86 -18.50 -0.56 -7.78
CA VAL A 86 -17.25 -0.64 -8.54
C VAL A 86 -17.54 -0.67 -10.06
N ARG A 87 -18.51 -1.47 -10.49
CA ARG A 87 -18.88 -1.62 -11.92
C ARG A 87 -19.51 -0.35 -12.50
N ALA A 88 -20.19 0.46 -11.69
CA ALA A 88 -20.74 1.73 -12.14
C ALA A 88 -19.66 2.76 -12.50
N ALA A 89 -18.47 2.65 -11.88
CA ALA A 89 -17.37 3.58 -12.11
C ALA A 89 -16.26 3.03 -13.03
N ILE A 90 -16.05 1.71 -13.05
CA ILE A 90 -14.95 1.08 -13.78
C ILE A 90 -15.47 -0.10 -14.62
N ASP A 91 -15.41 0.07 -15.93
CA ASP A 91 -15.70 -0.97 -16.91
C ASP A 91 -14.43 -1.77 -17.25
N ASP A 92 -14.08 -2.73 -16.39
CA ASP A 92 -12.94 -3.64 -16.60
C ASP A 92 -13.25 -5.08 -16.16
N ASP A 93 -13.43 -5.97 -17.12
CA ASP A 93 -13.73 -7.39 -16.91
C ASP A 93 -12.66 -8.15 -16.11
N ARG A 94 -11.43 -7.63 -16.03
CA ARG A 94 -10.34 -8.28 -15.30
C ARG A 94 -10.45 -8.04 -13.79
N ILE A 95 -11.30 -7.11 -13.34
CA ILE A 95 -11.66 -6.98 -11.92
C ILE A 95 -12.54 -8.18 -11.57
N LYS A 96 -12.00 -9.12 -10.81
CA LYS A 96 -12.73 -10.29 -10.30
C LYS A 96 -12.90 -10.14 -8.79
N ALA A 97 -14.15 -10.12 -8.33
CA ALA A 97 -14.49 -9.97 -6.92
C ALA A 97 -13.94 -11.12 -6.09
N ARG A 98 -13.15 -10.81 -5.05
CA ARG A 98 -12.62 -11.78 -4.09
C ARG A 98 -12.13 -11.08 -2.82
N PRO A 99 -12.25 -11.71 -1.62
CA PRO A 99 -11.83 -11.13 -0.36
C PRO A 99 -10.29 -11.19 -0.20
N THR A 100 -9.55 -10.38 -0.95
CA THR A 100 -8.07 -10.39 -0.91
C THR A 100 -7.48 -9.00 -1.10
N PHE A 101 -6.34 -8.75 -0.47
CA PHE A 101 -5.44 -7.67 -0.85
C PHE A 101 -4.62 -8.12 -2.06
N HIS A 102 -4.80 -7.47 -3.22
CA HIS A 102 -4.04 -7.85 -4.41
C HIS A 102 -2.69 -7.14 -4.38
N TYR A 103 -1.75 -7.70 -3.62
CA TYR A 103 -0.39 -7.18 -3.47
C TYR A 103 0.44 -7.48 -4.72
N ARG A 104 0.87 -6.42 -5.42
CA ARG A 104 1.52 -6.51 -6.74
C ARG A 104 2.95 -5.96 -6.74
N LEU A 105 3.48 -5.56 -5.59
CA LEU A 105 4.83 -5.00 -5.47
C LEU A 105 5.96 -6.04 -5.62
N PRO A 106 5.87 -7.28 -5.14
CA PRO A 106 7.01 -8.20 -5.18
C PRO A 106 7.51 -8.51 -6.59
N ASN A 107 8.80 -8.81 -6.73
CA ASN A 107 9.34 -9.36 -7.97
C ASN A 107 8.93 -10.84 -8.11
N CYS A 108 8.67 -11.29 -9.34
CA CYS A 108 8.35 -12.67 -9.66
C CYS A 108 9.50 -13.26 -10.50
N ASP A 109 10.65 -13.46 -9.87
CA ASP A 109 11.88 -13.93 -10.52
C ASP A 109 12.05 -15.44 -10.31
N ILE A 110 11.03 -16.22 -10.69
CA ILE A 110 10.93 -17.66 -10.39
C ILE A 110 12.08 -18.47 -11.00
N ASP A 111 12.67 -17.99 -12.09
CA ASP A 111 13.79 -18.64 -12.76
C ASP A 111 15.15 -18.38 -12.08
N SER A 112 15.21 -17.42 -11.15
CA SER A 112 16.41 -17.11 -10.38
C SER A 112 16.53 -18.04 -9.18
N PRO A 113 17.63 -18.80 -9.03
CA PRO A 113 17.85 -19.66 -7.88
C PRO A 113 18.05 -18.87 -6.57
N ASP A 114 18.35 -17.56 -6.67
CA ASP A 114 18.54 -16.66 -5.53
C ASP A 114 17.22 -15.99 -5.11
N TRP A 115 16.11 -16.21 -5.83
CA TRP A 115 14.80 -15.69 -5.51
C TRP A 115 13.96 -16.70 -4.73
N ASN A 116 13.23 -16.21 -3.72
CA ASN A 116 12.29 -17.02 -2.97
C ASN A 116 11.13 -16.13 -2.49
N ILE A 117 9.93 -16.72 -2.33
CA ILE A 117 8.73 -16.04 -1.84
C ILE A 117 8.84 -15.59 -0.38
N ASP A 118 9.77 -16.17 0.38
CA ASP A 118 9.96 -15.90 1.81
C ASP A 118 10.19 -14.42 2.12
N LEU A 119 10.95 -13.70 1.27
CA LEU A 119 11.20 -12.27 1.46
C LEU A 119 9.93 -11.43 1.22
N PRO A 120 9.26 -11.51 0.06
CA PRO A 120 7.98 -10.83 -0.13
C PRO A 120 6.94 -11.12 0.95
N TRP A 121 6.89 -12.36 1.43
CA TRP A 121 5.98 -12.77 2.48
C TRP A 121 6.35 -12.15 3.84
N SER A 122 7.62 -12.17 4.23
CA SER A 122 8.06 -11.56 5.49
C SER A 122 7.82 -10.05 5.52
N LEU A 123 8.01 -9.36 4.40
CA LEU A 123 7.70 -7.94 4.27
C LEU A 123 6.20 -7.64 4.39
N TRP A 124 5.34 -8.51 3.84
CA TRP A 124 3.90 -8.39 4.02
C TRP A 124 3.48 -8.61 5.48
N LEU A 125 4.13 -9.54 6.19
CA LEU A 125 3.87 -9.75 7.62
C LEU A 125 4.14 -8.48 8.46
N GLU A 126 5.10 -7.64 8.10
CA GLU A 126 5.30 -6.34 8.77
C GLU A 126 4.11 -5.39 8.55
N VAL A 127 3.48 -5.42 7.38
CA VAL A 127 2.22 -4.69 7.11
C VAL A 127 1.11 -5.21 8.01
N GLU A 128 0.95 -6.52 8.15
CA GLU A 128 -0.10 -7.11 9.00
C GLU A 128 0.12 -6.78 10.48
N LYS A 129 1.35 -6.91 10.98
CA LYS A 129 1.72 -6.55 12.36
C LYS A 129 1.35 -5.10 12.66
N LEU A 130 1.79 -4.17 11.81
CA LEU A 130 1.53 -2.75 12.01
C LEU A 130 0.03 -2.43 11.88
N ALA A 131 -0.69 -3.03 10.92
CA ALA A 131 -2.12 -2.82 10.77
C ALA A 131 -2.94 -3.29 12.00
N CYS A 132 -2.43 -4.31 12.70
CA CYS A 132 -3.03 -4.86 13.91
C CYS A 132 -2.69 -4.07 15.19
N ASP A 133 -1.56 -3.36 15.23
CA ASP A 133 -1.19 -2.47 16.32
C ASP A 133 -1.65 -1.02 16.07
N LYS A 134 -2.85 -0.69 16.53
CA LYS A 134 -3.45 0.64 16.32
C LYS A 134 -2.64 1.79 16.94
N ALA A 135 -1.95 1.55 18.05
CA ALA A 135 -1.19 2.59 18.73
C ALA A 135 0.05 2.93 17.90
N ARG A 136 0.81 1.91 17.51
CA ARG A 136 2.01 2.06 16.68
C ARG A 136 1.67 2.56 15.28
N LEU A 137 0.59 2.07 14.67
CA LEU A 137 0.12 2.57 13.39
C LEU A 137 -0.18 4.07 13.43
N GLY A 138 -0.83 4.55 14.51
CA GLY A 138 -1.11 5.96 14.71
C GLY A 138 0.17 6.80 14.80
N GLU A 139 1.14 6.35 15.59
CA GLU A 139 2.46 6.99 15.71
C GLU A 139 3.17 7.05 14.34
N TYR A 140 3.21 5.92 13.63
CA TYR A 140 3.88 5.82 12.34
C TYR A 140 3.21 6.72 11.30
N CYS A 141 1.88 6.79 11.27
CA CYS A 141 1.15 7.71 10.38
C CYS A 141 1.50 9.17 10.66
N GLN A 142 1.62 9.58 11.94
CA GLN A 142 2.01 10.94 12.30
C GLN A 142 3.45 11.26 11.85
N LEU A 143 4.38 10.34 12.10
CA LEU A 143 5.78 10.47 11.66
C LEU A 143 5.89 10.51 10.14
N PHE A 144 5.09 9.70 9.44
CA PHE A 144 5.05 9.64 7.99
C PHE A 144 4.45 10.91 7.38
N ALA A 145 3.38 11.45 7.96
CA ALA A 145 2.79 12.72 7.53
C ALA A 145 3.82 13.87 7.58
N GLN A 146 4.60 13.95 8.67
CA GLN A 146 5.71 14.91 8.78
C GLN A 146 6.80 14.65 7.74
N ALA A 147 7.11 13.39 7.45
CA ALA A 147 8.09 13.03 6.42
C ALA A 147 7.64 13.45 5.02
N LEU A 148 6.35 13.29 4.71
CA LEU A 148 5.75 13.70 3.43
C LEU A 148 5.77 15.22 3.23
N GLU A 149 5.91 16.04 4.26
CA GLU A 149 6.04 17.49 4.11
C GLU A 149 7.44 17.92 3.64
N ARG A 150 8.46 17.06 3.81
CA ARG A 150 9.81 17.35 3.35
C ARG A 150 9.88 17.29 1.82
N LEU A 151 10.51 18.31 1.23
CA LEU A 151 10.75 18.37 -0.22
C LEU A 151 11.65 17.23 -0.72
N THR A 152 12.54 16.72 0.13
CA THR A 152 13.52 15.69 -0.20
C THR A 152 13.05 14.27 0.09
N HIS A 153 11.79 14.07 0.48
CA HIS A 153 11.26 12.78 0.95
C HIS A 153 11.62 11.60 0.03
N ASN A 154 11.43 11.76 -1.29
CA ASN A 154 11.68 10.71 -2.27
C ASN A 154 13.17 10.52 -2.62
N LEU A 155 14.08 11.35 -2.11
CA LEU A 155 15.47 11.43 -2.53
C LEU A 155 16.47 11.13 -1.41
N ASP A 156 16.10 11.39 -0.15
CA ASP A 156 17.04 11.37 0.96
C ASP A 156 17.15 10.01 1.67
N GLY A 157 16.25 9.06 1.37
CA GLY A 157 16.22 7.73 1.99
C GLY A 157 16.02 7.75 3.51
N GLN A 158 15.69 8.91 4.11
CA GLN A 158 15.58 9.04 5.56
C GLN A 158 14.37 8.30 6.10
N TRP A 159 13.26 8.29 5.35
CA TRP A 159 12.05 7.59 5.76
C TRP A 159 12.24 6.07 5.82
N PRO A 160 12.68 5.37 4.76
CA PRO A 160 12.91 3.93 4.83
C PRO A 160 13.96 3.55 5.88
N ALA A 161 15.02 4.37 6.07
CA ALA A 161 16.00 4.14 7.13
C ALA A 161 15.40 4.28 8.54
N LYS A 162 14.47 5.23 8.73
CA LYS A 162 13.74 5.40 9.99
C LYS A 162 12.78 4.24 10.25
N VAL A 163 12.02 3.81 9.24
CA VAL A 163 11.13 2.64 9.34
C VAL A 163 11.92 1.40 9.74
N GLY A 164 13.07 1.14 9.12
CA GLY A 164 13.92 -0.01 9.47
C GLY A 164 14.29 -0.03 10.96
N LYS A 165 14.72 1.11 11.53
CA LYS A 165 15.00 1.21 12.97
C LYS A 165 13.77 0.95 13.83
N LEU A 166 12.61 1.48 13.42
CA LEU A 166 11.39 1.33 14.20
C LEU A 166 10.86 -0.12 14.19
N ILE A 167 11.16 -0.89 13.14
CA ILE A 167 10.85 -2.33 13.05
C ILE A 167 11.84 -3.15 13.88
N ASP A 168 13.14 -2.80 13.84
CA ASP A 168 14.18 -3.49 14.62
C ASP A 168 14.03 -3.33 16.15
N GLU A 169 13.29 -2.31 16.59
CA GLU A 169 13.00 -2.01 18.00
C GLU A 169 11.77 -2.77 18.55
N GLU A 170 11.09 -3.58 17.74
CA GLU A 170 9.94 -4.44 18.10
C GLU A 170 10.33 -5.75 18.81
#